data_AF-A0A5Q4F9I7-F1
#
_entry.id   AF-A0A5Q4F9I7-F1
#
_cell.length_a   1.000
_cell.length_b   1.000
_cell.length_c   1.000
_cell.angle_alpha   90.00
_cell.angle_beta   90.00
_cell.angle_gamma   90.00
#
_symmetry.space_group_name_H-M   'P 1'
#
loop_
_entity.id
_entity.type
_entity.pdbx_description
1 polymer ?
#
loop_
_entity_poly.entity_id
_entity_poly.type
_entity_poly.pdbx_seq_one_letter_code
_entity_poly.pdbx_strand_id
1 'polypeptide(L)' 'MTKSIKGLQHLSLFWNNFVRRFIEILLTALLLFSLHHTVMAQTWTSDWDSIMKHETPEWFRDAKFGIFIH' A
#
# COMPACT_ATOMS: atom_id res chain seq x y z
N MET A 1 37.05 31.82 22.75
CA MET A 1 36.02 31.98 21.70
C MET A 1 35.55 30.65 21.07
N THR A 2 36.31 29.56 21.14
CA THR A 2 36.00 28.27 20.47
C THR A 2 34.95 27.38 21.14
N LYS A 3 34.66 27.55 22.44
CA LYS A 3 33.62 26.76 23.16
C LYS A 3 32.20 27.04 22.65
N SER A 4 31.90 28.28 22.26
CA SER A 4 30.57 28.69 21.76
C SER A 4 30.23 28.04 20.41
N ILE A 5 31.21 27.94 19.51
CA ILE A 5 31.05 27.39 18.16
C ILE A 5 30.77 25.88 18.20
N LYS A 6 31.44 25.14 19.08
CA LYS A 6 31.22 23.69 19.26
C LYS A 6 29.82 23.36 19.79
N GLY A 7 29.29 24.20 20.68
CA GLY A 7 27.92 24.04 21.20
C GLY A 7 26.86 24.23 20.12
N LEU A 8 27.04 25.24 19.26
CA LEU A 8 26.15 25.50 18.12
C LEU A 8 26.20 24.39 17.07
N GLN A 9 27.37 23.79 16.82
CA GLN A 9 27.52 22.64 15.93
C GLN A 9 26.86 21.38 16.48
N HIS A 10 26.94 21.13 17.79
CA HIS A 10 26.27 19.99 18.42
C HIS A 10 24.74 20.16 18.40
N LEU A 11 24.26 21.39 18.63
CA LEU A 11 22.83 21.73 18.51
C LEU A 11 22.31 21.58 17.08
N SER A 12 23.07 22.00 16.07
CA SER A 12 22.66 21.85 14.67
C SER A 12 22.72 20.40 14.19
N LEU A 13 23.72 19.62 14.61
CA LEU A 13 23.78 18.18 14.33
C LEU A 13 22.61 17.43 14.97
N PHE A 14 22.30 17.75 16.23
CA PHE A 14 21.14 17.21 16.94
C PHE A 14 19.84 17.56 16.21
N TRP A 15 19.68 18.82 15.82
CA TRP A 15 18.50 19.30 15.08
C TRP A 15 18.35 18.63 13.71
N ASN A 16 19.44 18.47 12.96
CA ASN A 16 19.43 17.82 11.65
C ASN A 16 19.05 16.34 11.76
N ASN A 17 19.58 15.63 12.77
CA ASN A 17 19.23 14.24 13.02
C ASN A 17 17.75 14.09 13.45
N PHE A 18 17.26 15.03 14.25
CA PHE A 18 15.86 15.08 14.65
C PHE A 18 14.92 15.29 13.45
N VAL A 19 15.19 16.30 12.61
CA VAL A 19 14.40 16.58 11.40
C VAL A 19 14.46 15.41 10.41
N ARG A 20 15.65 14.82 10.20
CA ARG A 20 15.83 13.66 9.31
C ARG A 20 14.98 12.47 9.75
N ARG A 21 15.03 12.10 11.03
CA ARG A 21 14.24 11.00 11.59
C ARG A 21 12.74 11.25 11.45
N PHE A 22 12.31 12.50 11.67
CA PHE A 22 10.93 12.91 11.48
C PHE A 22 10.47 12.74 10.02
N ILE A 23 11.29 13.19 9.06
CA ILE A 23 11.01 13.02 7.63
C ILE A 23 10.95 11.53 7.25
N GLU A 24 11.89 10.71 7.72
CA GLU A 24 11.91 9.27 7.43
C GLU A 24 10.66 8.56 7.98
N ILE A 25 10.21 8.93 9.18
CA ILE A 25 8.96 8.41 9.76
C ILE A 25 7.76 8.85 8.90
N LEU A 26 7.70 10.11 8.49
CA LEU A 26 6.62 10.61 7.64
C LEU A 26 6.59 9.93 6.28
N LEU A 27 7.73 9.77 5.61
CA LEU A 27 7.82 9.08 4.32
C LEU A 27 7.40 7.62 4.44
N THR A 28 7.82 6.95 5.52
CA THR A 28 7.42 5.56 5.78
C THR A 28 5.92 5.46 6.05
N ALA A 29 5.35 6.35 6.85
CA ALA A 29 3.92 6.41 7.12
C ALA A 29 3.11 6.69 5.84
N LEU A 30 3.58 7.60 4.98
CA LEU A 30 2.96 7.91 3.69
C LEU A 30 3.00 6.71 2.75
N LEU A 31 4.14 6.00 2.69
CA LEU A 31 4.28 4.78 1.90
C LEU A 31 3.32 3.69 2.39
N LEU A 32 3.26 3.44 3.69
CA LEU A 32 2.35 2.45 4.28
C LEU A 32 0.88 2.82 4.04
N PHE A 33 0.53 4.11 4.10
CA PHE A 33 -0.81 4.60 3.78
C PHE A 33 -1.16 4.37 2.30
N SER A 34 -0.21 4.60 1.38
CA SER A 34 -0.42 4.38 -0.06
C SER A 34 -0.64 2.90 -0.42
N LEU A 35 -0.08 1.99 0.37
CA LEU A 35 -0.27 0.55 0.20
C LEU A 35 -1.57 0.04 0.84
N HIS A 36 -2.30 0.89 1.57
CA HIS A 36 -3.57 0.53 2.18
C HIS A 36 -4.70 0.57 1.12
N HIS A 37 -4.70 -0.41 0.22
CA HIS A 37 -5.85 -0.66 -0.63
C HIS A 37 -6.89 -1.47 0.15
N THR A 38 -8.04 -0.87 0.43
CA THR A 38 -9.19 -1.64 0.90
C THR A 38 -9.74 -2.42 -0.30
N VAL A 39 -9.44 -3.71 -0.37
CA VAL A 39 -10.06 -4.61 -1.35
C VAL A 39 -11.52 -4.78 -0.94
N MET A 40 -12.41 -4.05 -1.59
CA MET A 40 -13.85 -4.21 -1.42
C MET A 40 -14.29 -5.43 -2.23
N ALA A 41 -14.45 -6.57 -1.56
CA ALA A 41 -15.11 -7.71 -2.16
C ALA A 41 -16.57 -7.36 -2.44
N GLN A 42 -17.10 -7.80 -3.58
CA GLN A 42 -18.53 -7.70 -3.84
C GLN A 42 -19.30 -8.61 -2.88
N THR A 43 -20.42 -8.12 -2.37
CA THR A 43 -21.31 -8.92 -1.51
C THR A 43 -22.27 -9.69 -2.40
N TRP A 44 -22.21 -11.02 -2.33
CA TRP A 44 -23.09 -11.93 -3.06
C TRP A 44 -24.24 -12.41 -2.17
N THR A 45 -25.40 -12.62 -2.78
CA THR A 45 -26.61 -13.12 -2.13
C THR A 45 -27.15 -14.30 -2.95
N SER A 46 -28.04 -15.10 -2.37
CA SER A 46 -28.53 -16.34 -2.98
C SER A 46 -29.62 -16.14 -4.05
N ASP A 47 -30.10 -14.91 -4.24
CA ASP A 47 -31.06 -14.57 -5.30
C ASP A 47 -30.39 -14.53 -6.68
N TRP A 48 -31.19 -14.82 -7.72
CA TRP A 48 -30.72 -14.89 -9.10
C TRP A 48 -30.16 -13.56 -9.62
N ASP A 49 -30.76 -12.43 -9.23
CA ASP A 49 -30.34 -11.10 -9.66
C ASP A 49 -28.92 -10.78 -9.21
N SER A 50 -28.53 -11.27 -8.03
CA SER A 50 -27.15 -11.19 -7.52
C SER A 50 -26.20 -12.07 -8.34
N ILE A 51 -26.51 -13.36 -8.47
CA ILE A 51 -25.63 -14.36 -9.11
C ILE A 51 -25.38 -14.05 -10.59
N MET A 52 -26.37 -13.52 -11.29
CA MET A 52 -26.26 -13.17 -12.71
C MET A 52 -25.26 -12.04 -13.00
N LYS A 53 -24.77 -11.31 -11.98
CA LYS A 53 -23.74 -10.28 -12.14
C LYS A 53 -22.33 -10.84 -12.35
N HIS A 54 -22.11 -12.15 -12.15
CA HIS A 54 -20.78 -12.72 -12.35
C HIS A 54 -20.37 -12.65 -13.83
N GLU A 55 -19.13 -12.24 -14.08
CA GLU A 55 -18.56 -12.24 -15.42
C GLU A 55 -17.65 -13.45 -15.61
N THR A 56 -17.65 -14.00 -16.82
CA THR A 56 -16.74 -15.09 -17.18
C THR A 56 -15.30 -14.55 -17.24
N PRO A 57 -14.34 -15.10 -16.47
CA PRO A 57 -12.98 -14.60 -16.45
C PRO A 57 -12.29 -14.79 -17.80
N GLU A 58 -11.35 -13.89 -18.11
CA GLU A 58 -10.69 -13.84 -19.41
C GLU A 58 -9.98 -15.15 -19.77
N TRP A 59 -9.25 -15.75 -18.82
CA TRP A 59 -8.55 -17.02 -19.04
C TRP A 59 -9.49 -18.15 -19.50
N PHE A 60 -10.74 -18.14 -19.04
CA PHE A 60 -11.74 -19.15 -19.44
C PHE A 60 -12.26 -18.86 -20.84
N ARG A 61 -12.44 -17.59 -21.20
CA ARG A 61 -12.77 -17.18 -22.59
C ARG A 61 -11.63 -17.46 -23.57
N ASP A 62 -10.39 -17.40 -23.08
CA ASP A 62 -9.18 -17.65 -23.86
C ASP A 62 -8.93 -19.15 -24.06
N ALA A 63 -9.35 -19.98 -23.11
CA ALA A 63 -9.37 -21.42 -23.29
C ALA A 63 -10.26 -21.79 -24.49
N LYS A 64 -9.64 -22.18 -25.61
CA LYS A 64 -10.35 -22.56 -26.85
C LYS A 64 -10.71 -24.04 -26.92
N PHE A 65 -10.19 -24.83 -25.99
CA PHE A 65 -10.38 -26.27 -25.95
C PHE A 65 -10.43 -26.74 -24.50
N GLY A 66 -11.36 -27.64 -24.20
CA GLY A 66 -11.51 -28.29 -22.90
C GLY A 66 -11.74 -29.79 -23.08
N ILE A 67 -11.16 -30.59 -22.20
CA ILE A 67 -11.39 -32.05 -22.14
C ILE A 67 -12.28 -32.31 -20.93
N PHE A 68 -13.36 -33.06 -21.14
CA PHE A 68 -14.20 -33.57 -20.07
C PHE A 68 -14.25 -35.09 -20.15
N ILE A 69 -14.09 -35.75 -19.01
CA ILE A 69 -14.14 -37.22 -18.88
C ILE A 69 -15.09 -37.49 -17.71
N HIS A 70 -16.04 -38.39 -17.92
CA HIS A 70 -17.01 -38.82 -16.90
C HIS A 70 -16.42 -39.91 -16.02
#